data_AF-A0A811KD21-F1
#
_entry.id   AF-A0A811KD21-F1
#
_cell.length_a   1.000
_cell.length_b   1.000
_cell.length_c   1.000
_cell.angle_alpha   90.00
_cell.angle_beta   90.00
_cell.angle_gamma   90.00
#
_symmetry.space_group_name_H-M   'P 1'
#
loop_
_entity.id
_entity.type
_entity.pdbx_description
1 polymer ?
#
loop_
_entity_poly.entity_id
_entity_poly.type
_entity_poly.pdbx_seq_one_letter_code
_entity_poly.pdbx_strand_id
1 'polypeptide(L)'
;MEGIRIFFQRPFDYQYAREYSGAIMTPTLWVTAAYVTLVFGTKAYMKDKKPFDLRRPLQIWNLSLALYSGAAFLIATKEILTTWFNKGLAATYTDIDSFYNGTCGAWAYLFMLSKYYELGDTAFLVLRKRPLMLMHWLHHLTTLNLVLAGYHYDTHLYSWLLWMNTFIHTLMYSYYLLASCGYRLPAGFAKKITTMQIIQFCIGLSILAYIGVLKLFTNSETHCNWRMWWGTVFMEILYLTLFSHFYYVSYIKDGGKKFVRDQNEKKMEKAQ
;
A
#
# COMPACT_ATOMS: atom_id res chain seq x y z
N MET A 1 8.11 21.22 2.82
CA MET A 1 7.34 21.51 4.07
C MET A 1 5.87 21.76 3.79
N GLU A 2 5.50 22.33 2.63
CA GLU A 2 4.11 22.65 2.26
C GLU A 2 3.13 21.48 2.37
N GLY A 3 3.47 20.30 1.82
CA GLY A 3 2.56 19.14 1.89
C GLY A 3 2.19 18.70 3.32
N ILE A 4 3.12 18.75 4.28
CA ILE A 4 2.80 18.40 5.67
C ILE A 4 1.87 19.44 6.32
N ARG A 5 1.98 20.72 5.93
CA ARG A 5 1.13 21.79 6.49
C ARG A 5 -0.34 21.59 6.14
N ILE A 6 -0.63 21.08 4.94
CA ILE A 6 -1.99 20.79 4.47
C ILE A 6 -2.72 19.84 5.43
N PHE A 7 -2.05 18.80 5.91
CA PHE A 7 -2.62 17.85 6.88
C PHE A 7 -3.07 18.51 8.19
N PHE A 8 -2.38 19.56 8.64
CA PHE A 8 -2.65 20.24 9.91
C PHE A 8 -3.66 21.39 9.80
N GLN A 9 -4.10 21.75 8.58
CA GLN A 9 -5.13 22.77 8.40
C GLN A 9 -6.47 22.33 9.02
N ARG A 10 -7.14 23.26 9.70
CA ARG A 10 -8.45 23.06 10.33
C ARG A 10 -9.35 24.25 9.97
N PRO A 11 -10.44 24.05 9.19
CA PRO A 11 -10.89 22.79 8.58
C PRO A 11 -9.88 22.25 7.55
N PHE A 12 -9.93 20.94 7.29
CA PHE A 12 -9.13 20.34 6.22
C PHE A 12 -9.66 20.81 4.86
N ASP A 13 -8.80 21.38 4.04
CA ASP A 13 -9.13 21.85 2.69
C ASP A 13 -8.76 20.78 1.66
N TYR A 14 -9.77 20.03 1.23
CA TYR A 14 -9.60 18.99 0.22
C TYR A 14 -9.21 19.53 -1.15
N GLN A 15 -9.76 20.68 -1.56
CA GLN A 15 -9.46 21.26 -2.87
C GLN A 15 -7.98 21.67 -2.94
N TYR A 16 -7.49 22.35 -1.90
CA TYR A 16 -6.07 22.69 -1.81
C TYR A 16 -5.18 21.44 -1.77
N ALA A 17 -5.57 20.40 -1.03
CA ALA A 17 -4.85 19.13 -0.99
C ALA A 17 -4.79 18.43 -2.36
N ARG A 18 -5.87 18.50 -3.13
CA ARG A 18 -6.02 17.94 -4.47
C ARG A 18 -5.23 18.74 -5.52
N GLU A 19 -5.22 20.06 -5.44
CA GLU A 19 -4.37 20.90 -6.30
C GLU A 19 -2.89 20.61 -6.03
N TYR A 20 -2.51 20.51 -4.76
CA TYR A 20 -1.17 20.13 -4.36
C TYR A 20 -0.77 18.75 -4.90
N SER A 21 -1.65 17.75 -4.83
CA SER A 21 -1.37 16.41 -5.38
C SER A 21 -1.12 16.45 -6.89
N GLY A 22 -1.85 17.29 -7.63
CA GLY A 22 -1.60 17.55 -9.05
C GLY A 22 -0.23 18.21 -9.29
N ALA A 23 0.11 19.23 -8.50
CA ALA A 23 1.39 19.95 -8.61
C ALA A 23 2.61 19.06 -8.37
N ILE A 24 2.51 18.07 -7.48
CA ILE A 24 3.62 17.15 -7.18
C ILE A 24 3.67 15.93 -8.12
N MET A 25 2.71 15.73 -9.02
CA MET A 25 2.64 14.53 -9.86
C MET A 25 3.87 14.35 -10.76
N THR A 26 4.32 15.39 -11.45
CA THR A 26 5.56 15.33 -12.25
C THR A 26 6.82 15.16 -11.38
N PRO A 27 7.02 15.92 -10.28
CA PRO A 27 8.07 15.63 -9.31
C PRO A 27 8.09 14.18 -8.79
N THR A 28 6.92 13.57 -8.61
CA THR A 28 6.79 12.18 -8.15
C THR A 28 7.38 11.18 -9.13
N LEU A 29 7.20 11.41 -10.44
CA LEU A 29 7.81 10.58 -11.47
C LEU A 29 9.34 10.60 -11.35
N TRP A 30 9.92 11.78 -11.12
CA TRP A 30 11.36 11.92 -10.84
C TRP A 30 11.78 11.22 -9.55
N VAL A 31 10.98 11.32 -8.48
CA VAL A 31 11.21 10.57 -7.24
C VAL A 31 11.23 9.07 -7.50
N THR A 32 10.30 8.54 -8.28
CA THR A 32 10.27 7.10 -8.60
C THR A 32 11.41 6.65 -9.51
N ALA A 33 11.83 7.48 -10.46
CA ALA A 33 13.04 7.22 -11.25
C ALA A 33 14.28 7.19 -10.36
N ALA A 34 14.42 8.17 -9.46
CA ALA A 34 15.50 8.21 -8.49
C ALA A 34 15.47 7.02 -7.54
N TYR A 35 14.28 6.60 -7.07
CA TYR A 35 14.09 5.41 -6.24
C TYR A 35 14.66 4.15 -6.93
N VAL A 36 14.34 3.91 -8.20
CA VAL A 36 14.88 2.76 -8.95
C VAL A 36 16.41 2.84 -9.01
N THR A 37 16.96 3.97 -9.42
CA THR A 37 18.41 4.16 -9.51
C THR A 37 19.10 3.95 -8.17
N LEU A 38 18.54 4.50 -7.07
CA LEU A 38 19.09 4.35 -5.73
C LEU A 38 18.99 2.91 -5.23
N VAL A 39 17.88 2.21 -5.46
CA VAL A 39 17.69 0.82 -5.05
C VAL A 39 18.69 -0.10 -5.74
N PHE A 40 18.81 -0.03 -7.07
CA PHE A 40 19.72 -0.88 -7.82
C PHE A 40 21.18 -0.46 -7.68
N GLY A 41 21.47 0.85 -7.60
CA GLY A 41 22.79 1.39 -7.31
C GLY A 41 23.29 0.98 -5.93
N THR A 42 22.46 1.11 -4.89
CA THR A 42 22.80 0.66 -3.53
C THR A 42 22.97 -0.87 -3.50
N LYS A 43 22.13 -1.63 -4.23
CA LYS A 43 22.27 -3.08 -4.31
C LYS A 43 23.61 -3.49 -4.93
N ALA A 44 24.06 -2.80 -5.98
CA ALA A 44 25.36 -3.01 -6.60
C ALA A 44 26.50 -2.63 -5.65
N TYR A 45 26.42 -1.46 -5.02
CA TYR A 45 27.40 -0.99 -4.03
C TYR A 45 27.54 -1.92 -2.82
N MET A 46 26.43 -2.52 -2.38
CA MET A 46 26.40 -3.43 -1.25
C MET A 46 26.95 -4.81 -1.59
N LYS A 47 27.19 -5.17 -2.86
CA LYS A 47 27.61 -6.52 -3.27
C LYS A 47 28.79 -7.05 -2.45
N ASP A 48 29.82 -6.23 -2.28
CA ASP A 48 31.07 -6.61 -1.60
C ASP A 48 31.16 -6.15 -0.14
N LYS A 49 30.04 -5.68 0.44
CA LYS A 49 29.98 -5.14 1.82
C LYS A 49 29.26 -6.07 2.78
N LYS A 50 29.51 -5.94 4.08
CA LYS A 50 28.73 -6.64 5.09
C LYS A 50 27.32 -6.03 5.20
N PRO A 51 26.27 -6.82 5.46
CA PRO A 51 24.93 -6.28 5.68
C PRO A 51 24.91 -5.39 6.92
N PHE A 52 24.20 -4.26 6.87
CA PHE A 52 24.06 -3.38 8.02
C PHE A 52 23.12 -3.99 9.07
N ASP A 53 23.45 -3.82 10.35
CA ASP A 53 22.50 -4.07 11.43
C ASP A 53 21.59 -2.86 11.65
N LEU A 54 20.45 -2.88 10.97
CA LEU A 54 19.41 -1.85 11.08
C LEU A 54 18.22 -2.31 11.91
N ARG A 55 18.42 -3.22 12.88
CA ARG A 55 17.31 -3.82 13.64
C ARG A 55 16.47 -2.79 14.38
N ARG A 56 17.09 -1.88 15.15
CA ARG A 56 16.37 -0.84 15.92
C ARG A 56 15.65 0.17 15.01
N PRO A 57 16.31 0.77 14.00
CA PRO A 57 15.61 1.63 13.05
C PRO A 57 14.44 0.93 12.35
N LEU A 58 14.60 -0.33 11.95
CA LEU A 58 13.53 -1.11 11.33
C LEU A 58 12.35 -1.39 12.28
N GLN A 59 12.61 -1.60 13.58
CA GLN A 59 11.56 -1.75 14.57
C GLN A 59 10.74 -0.47 14.71
N ILE A 60 11.41 0.69 14.85
CA ILE A 60 10.74 1.99 14.95
C ILE A 60 9.93 2.26 13.67
N TRP A 61 10.51 1.96 12.51
CA TRP A 61 9.87 2.08 11.22
C TRP A 61 8.58 1.25 11.12
N ASN A 62 8.66 -0.05 11.37
CA ASN A 62 7.50 -0.94 11.34
C ASN A 62 6.45 -0.55 12.38
N LEU A 63 6.86 -0.12 13.58
CA LEU A 63 5.94 0.37 14.60
C LEU A 63 5.21 1.64 14.12
N SER A 64 5.92 2.60 13.55
CA SER A 64 5.32 3.83 13.02
C SER A 64 4.27 3.55 11.94
N LEU A 65 4.57 2.64 11.02
CA LEU A 65 3.66 2.27 9.93
C LEU A 65 2.48 1.45 10.42
N ALA A 66 2.68 0.57 11.41
CA ALA A 66 1.59 -0.19 12.02
C ALA A 66 0.60 0.73 12.77
N LEU A 67 1.11 1.67 13.58
CA LEU A 67 0.27 2.63 14.32
C LEU A 67 -0.46 3.58 13.37
N TYR A 68 0.25 4.12 12.39
CA TYR A 68 -0.33 4.97 11.36
C TYR A 68 -1.45 4.23 10.59
N SER A 69 -1.16 3.04 10.07
CA SER A 69 -2.13 2.26 9.30
C SER A 69 -3.35 1.88 10.15
N GLY A 70 -3.15 1.54 11.42
CA GLY A 70 -4.23 1.19 12.34
C GLY A 70 -5.16 2.38 12.60
N ALA A 71 -4.60 3.56 12.84
CA ALA A 71 -5.39 4.77 13.03
C ALA A 71 -6.14 5.18 11.75
N ALA A 72 -5.49 5.13 10.59
CA ALA A 72 -6.11 5.39 9.29
C ALA A 72 -7.27 4.42 9.01
N PHE A 73 -7.07 3.13 9.30
CA PHE A 73 -8.10 2.11 9.15
C PHE A 73 -9.32 2.38 10.03
N LEU A 74 -9.13 2.74 11.31
CA LEU A 74 -10.25 3.01 12.21
C LEU A 74 -11.07 4.25 11.77
N ILE A 75 -10.38 5.30 11.31
CA ILE A 75 -11.04 6.52 10.80
C ILE A 75 -11.81 6.21 9.53
N ALA A 76 -11.19 5.53 8.56
CA ALA A 76 -11.86 5.14 7.31
C ALA A 76 -13.02 4.17 7.56
N THR A 77 -12.89 3.25 8.52
CA THR A 77 -13.96 2.32 8.90
C THR A 77 -15.19 3.07 9.41
N LYS A 78 -14.99 4.08 10.27
CA LYS A 78 -16.09 4.92 10.76
C LYS A 78 -16.84 5.56 9.59
N GLU A 79 -16.11 6.19 8.66
CA GLU A 79 -16.70 6.88 7.51
C GLU A 79 -17.44 5.92 6.55
N ILE A 80 -16.83 4.76 6.25
CA ILE A 80 -17.45 3.73 5.41
C ILE A 80 -18.72 3.17 6.06
N LEU A 81 -18.70 2.88 7.36
CA LEU A 81 -19.89 2.39 8.06
C LEU A 81 -20.98 3.47 8.11
N THR A 82 -20.64 4.72 8.39
CA THR A 82 -21.59 5.84 8.37
C THR A 82 -22.22 5.99 6.99
N THR A 83 -21.42 5.95 5.92
CA THR A 83 -21.92 6.02 4.55
C THR A 83 -22.79 4.81 4.21
N TRP A 84 -22.40 3.61 4.61
CA TRP A 84 -23.18 2.39 4.39
C TRP A 84 -24.55 2.48 5.09
N PHE A 85 -24.60 2.77 6.38
CA PHE A 85 -25.87 2.78 7.12
C PHE A 85 -26.81 3.91 6.68
N ASN A 86 -26.28 5.03 6.19
CA ASN A 86 -27.10 6.17 5.78
C ASN A 86 -27.49 6.18 4.30
N LYS A 87 -26.61 5.67 3.41
CA LYS A 87 -26.75 5.79 1.94
C LYS A 87 -26.69 4.45 1.20
N GLY A 88 -26.44 3.35 1.90
CA GLY A 88 -26.31 2.00 1.34
C GLY A 88 -24.86 1.64 0.96
N LEU A 89 -24.62 0.35 0.72
CA LEU A 89 -23.28 -0.19 0.45
C LEU A 89 -22.65 0.42 -0.80
N ALA A 90 -23.42 0.60 -1.88
CA ALA A 90 -22.91 1.14 -3.13
C ALA A 90 -22.34 2.55 -2.98
N ALA A 91 -22.97 3.37 -2.13
CA ALA A 91 -22.51 4.73 -1.86
C ALA A 91 -21.08 4.77 -1.29
N THR A 92 -20.63 3.74 -0.59
CA THR A 92 -19.28 3.72 0.01
C THR A 92 -18.12 3.77 -0.99
N TYR A 93 -18.39 3.44 -2.26
CA TYR A 93 -17.42 3.48 -3.36
C TYR A 93 -17.93 4.24 -4.60
N THR A 94 -19.05 4.95 -4.50
CA THR A 94 -19.56 5.83 -5.56
C THR A 94 -19.78 7.27 -5.10
N ASP A 95 -19.96 7.49 -3.80
CA ASP A 95 -20.07 8.81 -3.18
C ASP A 95 -18.70 9.21 -2.62
N ILE A 96 -18.05 10.12 -3.33
CA ILE A 96 -16.67 10.52 -3.07
C ILE A 96 -16.58 11.61 -2.00
N ASP A 97 -17.58 12.49 -1.96
CA ASP A 97 -17.51 13.74 -1.19
C ASP A 97 -17.49 13.48 0.32
N SER A 98 -18.23 12.49 0.81
CA SER A 98 -18.22 12.18 2.25
C SER A 98 -16.84 11.72 2.74
N PHE A 99 -16.10 10.99 1.90
CA PHE A 99 -14.84 10.38 2.29
C PHE A 99 -13.66 11.37 2.35
N TYR A 100 -13.63 12.36 1.46
CA TYR A 100 -12.53 13.33 1.36
C TYR A 100 -12.68 14.57 2.24
N ASN A 101 -13.76 14.66 3.01
CA ASN A 101 -14.00 15.79 3.90
C ASN A 101 -13.57 15.52 5.35
N GLY A 102 -13.31 16.61 6.08
CA GLY A 102 -13.00 16.58 7.51
C GLY A 102 -11.80 15.71 7.89
N THR A 103 -11.93 14.95 8.98
CA THR A 103 -10.85 14.09 9.49
C THR A 103 -10.53 12.95 8.52
N CYS A 104 -11.53 12.33 7.88
CA CYS A 104 -11.28 11.25 6.93
C CYS A 104 -10.47 11.74 5.73
N GLY A 105 -10.84 12.91 5.19
CA GLY A 105 -10.09 13.59 4.13
C GLY A 105 -8.63 13.86 4.45
N ALA A 106 -8.34 14.38 5.64
CA ALA A 106 -6.98 14.63 6.07
C ALA A 106 -6.14 13.34 6.13
N TRP A 107 -6.75 12.24 6.59
CA TRP A 107 -6.08 10.93 6.64
C TRP A 107 -5.97 10.27 5.27
N ALA A 108 -6.91 10.51 4.36
CA ALA A 108 -6.83 10.11 2.96
C ALA A 108 -5.68 10.81 2.23
N TYR A 109 -5.45 12.09 2.53
CA TYR A 109 -4.29 12.83 2.06
C TYR A 109 -2.99 12.29 2.65
N LEU A 110 -2.98 11.99 3.96
CA LEU A 110 -1.81 11.41 4.61
C LEU A 110 -1.48 10.00 4.07
N PHE A 111 -2.48 9.23 3.64
CA PHE A 111 -2.29 7.94 2.95
C PHE A 111 -1.61 8.08 1.59
N MET A 112 -1.95 9.12 0.84
CA MET A 112 -1.22 9.44 -0.38
C MET A 112 0.25 9.75 -0.07
N LEU A 113 0.51 10.56 0.97
CA LEU A 113 1.88 10.87 1.38
C LEU A 113 2.63 9.68 1.97
N SER A 114 1.95 8.73 2.63
CA SER A 114 2.58 7.56 3.24
C SER A 114 3.31 6.71 2.21
N LYS A 115 2.88 6.72 0.94
CA LYS A 115 3.53 5.94 -0.14
C LYS A 115 4.96 6.37 -0.42
N TYR A 116 5.28 7.65 -0.20
CA TYR A 116 6.67 8.12 -0.23
C TYR A 116 7.49 7.55 0.91
N TYR A 117 6.89 7.53 2.12
CA TYR A 117 7.54 6.99 3.30
C TYR A 117 7.81 5.49 3.11
N GLU A 118 6.82 4.72 2.64
CA GLU A 118 6.91 3.27 2.41
C GLU A 118 8.04 2.86 1.44
N LEU A 119 8.57 3.76 0.58
CA LEU A 119 9.77 3.48 -0.23
C LEU A 119 10.99 3.09 0.62
N GLY A 120 11.04 3.53 1.88
CA GLY A 120 12.07 3.16 2.85
C GLY A 120 12.13 1.67 3.14
N ASP A 121 11.04 0.91 2.95
CA ASP A 121 11.03 -0.55 3.10
C ASP A 121 12.07 -1.20 2.20
N THR A 122 12.15 -0.72 0.94
CA THR A 122 13.12 -1.24 -0.02
C THR A 122 14.55 -0.87 0.35
N ALA A 123 14.77 0.31 0.92
CA ALA A 123 16.08 0.71 1.42
C ALA A 123 16.56 -0.24 2.54
N PHE A 124 15.67 -0.58 3.50
CA PHE A 124 15.99 -1.58 4.53
C PHE A 124 16.30 -2.96 3.95
N LEU A 125 15.60 -3.40 2.91
CA LEU A 125 15.89 -4.67 2.26
C LEU A 125 17.29 -4.67 1.63
N VAL A 126 17.62 -3.64 0.86
CA VAL A 126 18.89 -3.56 0.14
C VAL A 126 20.08 -3.42 1.09
N LEU A 127 20.00 -2.51 2.08
CA LEU A 127 21.07 -2.29 3.06
C LEU A 127 21.33 -3.51 3.96
N ARG A 128 20.32 -4.35 4.17
CA ARG A 128 20.42 -5.59 4.94
C ARG A 128 20.68 -6.83 4.07
N LYS A 129 20.94 -6.65 2.77
CA LYS A 129 21.14 -7.73 1.79
C LYS A 129 20.00 -8.77 1.78
N ARG A 130 18.75 -8.33 1.98
CA ARG A 130 17.59 -9.21 1.84
C ARG A 130 17.17 -9.32 0.37
N PRO A 131 16.54 -10.44 -0.04
CA PRO A 131 16.12 -10.63 -1.43
C PRO A 131 15.18 -9.51 -1.89
N LEU A 132 15.60 -8.78 -2.93
CA LEU A 132 14.78 -7.76 -3.56
C LEU A 132 13.86 -8.42 -4.60
N MET A 133 12.61 -8.69 -4.21
CA MET A 133 11.62 -9.35 -5.06
C MET A 133 11.00 -8.38 -6.06
N LEU A 134 10.77 -8.83 -7.31
CA LEU A 134 10.11 -8.03 -8.36
C LEU A 134 8.80 -7.41 -7.87
N MET A 135 7.93 -8.24 -7.26
CA MET A 135 6.65 -7.79 -6.71
C MET A 135 6.80 -6.61 -5.75
N HIS A 136 7.82 -6.60 -4.89
CA HIS A 136 7.96 -5.60 -3.84
C HIS A 136 8.32 -4.22 -4.39
N TRP A 137 9.45 -4.10 -5.10
CA TRP A 137 9.89 -2.78 -5.56
C TRP A 137 9.01 -2.25 -6.69
N LEU A 138 8.46 -3.14 -7.54
CA LEU A 138 7.53 -2.73 -8.57
C LEU A 138 6.22 -2.22 -7.95
N HIS A 139 5.69 -2.91 -6.94
CA HIS A 139 4.50 -2.43 -6.20
C HIS A 139 4.72 -1.07 -5.56
N HIS A 140 5.84 -0.85 -4.85
CA HIS A 140 6.11 0.46 -4.23
C HIS A 140 6.25 1.59 -5.25
N LEU A 141 6.87 1.32 -6.40
CA LEU A 141 6.97 2.27 -7.51
C LEU A 141 5.61 2.63 -8.09
N THR A 142 4.79 1.63 -8.41
CA THR A 142 3.51 1.85 -9.08
C THR A 142 2.44 2.37 -8.13
N THR A 143 2.41 1.90 -6.89
CA THR A 143 1.41 2.32 -5.89
C THR A 143 1.58 3.79 -5.52
N LEU A 144 2.81 4.29 -5.43
CA LEU A 144 3.08 5.71 -5.16
C LEU A 144 2.43 6.60 -6.25
N ASN A 145 2.70 6.30 -7.52
CA ASN A 145 2.15 7.07 -8.62
C ASN A 145 0.62 6.91 -8.75
N LEU A 146 0.11 5.68 -8.58
CA LEU A 146 -1.31 5.40 -8.73
C LEU A 146 -2.16 6.02 -7.61
N VAL A 147 -1.72 5.94 -6.35
CA VAL A 147 -2.45 6.54 -5.22
C VAL A 147 -2.45 8.07 -5.34
N LEU A 148 -1.33 8.67 -5.76
CA LEU A 148 -1.27 10.11 -6.01
C LEU A 148 -2.24 10.55 -7.12
N ALA A 149 -2.20 9.88 -8.26
CA ALA A 149 -3.11 10.16 -9.36
C ALA A 149 -4.57 9.88 -8.96
N GLY A 150 -4.81 8.79 -8.24
CA GLY A 150 -6.13 8.40 -7.74
C GLY A 150 -6.75 9.44 -6.81
N TYR A 151 -5.93 10.04 -5.94
CA TYR A 151 -6.33 11.14 -5.06
C TYR A 151 -6.63 12.42 -5.84
N HIS A 152 -5.83 12.75 -6.87
CA HIS A 152 -6.02 13.96 -7.68
C HIS A 152 -7.25 13.90 -8.59
N TYR A 153 -7.53 12.72 -9.18
CA TYR A 153 -8.62 12.50 -10.13
C TYR A 153 -9.90 11.95 -9.47
N ASP A 154 -10.01 12.02 -8.14
CA ASP A 154 -11.21 11.65 -7.38
C ASP A 154 -11.69 10.23 -7.72
N THR A 155 -10.77 9.26 -7.70
CA THR A 155 -11.11 7.90 -8.13
C THR A 155 -12.09 7.27 -7.13
N HIS A 156 -13.29 6.91 -7.60
CA HIS A 156 -14.38 6.25 -6.85
C HIS A 156 -13.94 5.07 -5.96
N LEU A 157 -12.98 4.27 -6.42
CA LEU A 157 -12.45 3.11 -5.70
C LEU A 157 -11.51 3.50 -4.52
N TYR A 158 -11.02 4.74 -4.46
CA TYR A 158 -9.96 5.14 -3.54
C TYR A 158 -10.29 4.89 -2.06
N SER A 159 -11.55 5.08 -1.65
CA SER A 159 -11.99 4.84 -0.27
C SER A 159 -11.77 3.39 0.16
N TRP A 160 -12.16 2.45 -0.69
CA TRP A 160 -12.00 1.01 -0.46
C TRP A 160 -10.55 0.56 -0.59
N LEU A 161 -9.80 1.12 -1.55
CA LEU A 161 -8.36 0.87 -1.65
C LEU A 161 -7.65 1.28 -0.36
N LEU A 162 -7.88 2.50 0.12
CA LEU A 162 -7.30 2.98 1.37
C LEU A 162 -7.71 2.09 2.54
N TRP A 163 -9.01 1.81 2.68
CA TRP A 163 -9.54 1.06 3.81
C TRP A 163 -8.99 -0.37 3.90
N MET A 164 -9.01 -1.13 2.81
CA MET A 164 -8.45 -2.49 2.78
C MET A 164 -6.93 -2.47 2.93
N ASN A 165 -6.25 -1.52 2.28
CA ASN A 165 -4.80 -1.41 2.32
C ASN A 165 -4.29 -1.09 3.73
N THR A 166 -4.91 -0.14 4.42
CA THR A 166 -4.53 0.25 5.79
C THR A 166 -4.84 -0.88 6.80
N PHE A 167 -5.93 -1.63 6.62
CA PHE A 167 -6.19 -2.83 7.42
C PHE A 167 -5.06 -3.86 7.28
N ILE A 168 -4.74 -4.24 6.03
CA ILE A 168 -3.73 -5.25 5.74
C ILE A 168 -2.33 -4.76 6.16
N HIS A 169 -2.01 -3.48 5.94
CA HIS A 169 -0.74 -2.90 6.36
C HIS A 169 -0.58 -2.88 7.88
N THR A 170 -1.65 -2.65 8.64
CA THR A 170 -1.62 -2.78 10.09
C THR A 170 -1.15 -4.17 10.50
N LEU A 171 -1.70 -5.22 9.89
CA LEU A 171 -1.33 -6.61 10.17
C LEU A 171 0.09 -6.94 9.68
N MET A 172 0.45 -6.49 8.47
CA MET A 172 1.75 -6.75 7.85
C MET A 172 2.90 -6.10 8.61
N TYR A 173 2.79 -4.81 8.93
CA TYR A 173 3.84 -4.11 9.69
C TYR A 173 3.92 -4.56 11.14
N SER A 174 2.80 -4.93 11.76
CA SER A 174 2.81 -5.59 13.08
C SER A 174 3.56 -6.93 13.03
N TYR A 175 3.34 -7.73 11.97
CA TYR A 175 4.09 -8.97 11.74
C TYR A 175 5.58 -8.71 11.57
N TYR A 176 5.98 -7.70 10.77
CA TYR A 176 7.38 -7.35 10.56
C TYR A 176 8.05 -6.78 11.82
N LEU A 177 7.33 -6.00 12.62
CA LEU A 177 7.77 -5.52 13.92
C LEU A 177 8.10 -6.71 14.83
N LEU A 178 7.16 -7.62 15.04
CA LEU A 178 7.34 -8.79 15.89
C LEU A 178 8.49 -9.68 15.40
N ALA A 179 8.57 -9.91 14.08
CA ALA A 179 9.68 -10.66 13.47
C ALA A 179 11.05 -9.97 13.70
N SER A 180 11.09 -8.63 13.65
CA SER A 180 12.31 -7.85 13.91
C SER A 180 12.69 -7.84 15.41
N CYS A 181 11.72 -7.93 16.32
CA CYS A 181 11.95 -8.15 17.75
C CYS A 181 12.46 -9.56 18.08
N GLY A 182 12.37 -10.50 17.12
CA GLY A 182 12.87 -11.87 17.27
C GLY A 182 11.80 -12.87 17.70
N TYR A 183 10.53 -12.44 17.78
CA TYR A 183 9.42 -13.36 18.01
C TYR A 183 9.24 -14.28 16.80
N ARG A 184 9.08 -15.58 17.08
CA ARG A 184 8.81 -16.60 16.06
C ARG A 184 7.31 -16.74 15.90
N LEU A 185 6.74 -16.01 14.94
CA LEU A 185 5.33 -16.15 14.59
C LEU A 185 5.11 -17.43 13.77
N PRO A 186 3.98 -18.13 13.96
CA PRO A 186 3.64 -19.31 13.19
C PRO A 186 3.72 -19.03 11.68
N ALA A 187 4.29 -19.97 10.96
CA ALA A 187 4.52 -19.87 9.51
C ALA A 187 3.22 -19.58 8.72
N GLY A 188 2.07 -20.08 9.22
CA GLY A 188 0.76 -19.82 8.65
C GLY A 188 0.29 -18.37 8.71
N PHE A 189 0.85 -17.52 9.59
CA PHE A 189 0.42 -16.13 9.72
C PHE A 189 0.81 -15.29 8.50
N ALA A 190 2.05 -15.44 8.01
CA ALA A 190 2.51 -14.78 6.78
C ALA A 190 1.69 -15.23 5.56
N LYS A 191 1.34 -16.52 5.51
CA LYS A 191 0.46 -17.09 4.48
C LYS A 191 -0.93 -16.43 4.51
N LYS A 192 -1.54 -16.29 5.69
CA LYS A 192 -2.84 -15.61 5.87
C LYS A 192 -2.79 -14.14 5.42
N ILE A 193 -1.73 -13.40 5.77
CA ILE A 193 -1.53 -12.02 5.30
C ILE A 193 -1.50 -11.97 3.77
N THR A 194 -0.70 -12.85 3.15
CA THR A 194 -0.59 -12.92 1.68
C THR A 194 -1.94 -13.28 1.04
N THR A 195 -2.72 -14.18 1.66
CA THR A 195 -4.07 -14.51 1.20
C THR A 195 -5.01 -13.31 1.30
N MET A 196 -5.00 -12.56 2.40
CA MET A 196 -5.78 -11.32 2.53
C MET A 196 -5.36 -10.28 1.48
N GLN A 197 -4.06 -10.18 1.19
CA GLN A 197 -3.53 -9.32 0.12
C GLN A 197 -4.04 -9.71 -1.27
N ILE A 198 -4.26 -10.98 -1.55
CA ILE A 198 -4.85 -11.43 -2.81
C ILE A 198 -6.35 -11.11 -2.85
N ILE A 199 -7.06 -11.35 -1.74
CA ILE A 199 -8.49 -11.09 -1.62
C ILE A 199 -8.82 -9.60 -1.82
N GLN A 200 -8.03 -8.67 -1.28
CA GLN A 200 -8.25 -7.23 -1.51
C GLN A 200 -8.23 -6.87 -3.01
N PHE A 201 -7.36 -7.48 -3.83
CA PHE A 201 -7.29 -7.18 -5.26
C PHE A 201 -8.49 -7.76 -6.01
N CYS A 202 -8.96 -8.94 -5.60
CA CYS A 202 -10.21 -9.50 -6.14
C CYS A 202 -11.42 -8.62 -5.82
N ILE A 203 -11.51 -8.10 -4.59
CA ILE A 203 -12.55 -7.15 -4.19
C ILE A 203 -12.44 -5.85 -5.00
N GLY A 204 -11.23 -5.28 -5.12
CA GLY A 204 -10.98 -4.07 -5.91
C GLY A 204 -11.41 -4.21 -7.36
N LEU A 205 -11.05 -5.31 -8.02
CA LEU A 205 -11.49 -5.62 -9.39
C LEU A 205 -13.00 -5.78 -9.50
N SER A 206 -13.65 -6.38 -8.51
CA SER A 206 -15.10 -6.56 -8.50
C SER A 206 -15.83 -5.22 -8.42
N ILE A 207 -15.34 -4.30 -7.56
CA ILE A 207 -15.88 -2.94 -7.45
C ILE A 207 -15.62 -2.15 -8.73
N LEU A 208 -14.42 -2.24 -9.32
CA LEU A 208 -14.11 -1.58 -10.61
C LEU A 208 -15.01 -2.06 -11.74
N ALA A 209 -15.26 -3.37 -11.82
CA ALA A 209 -16.19 -3.94 -12.81
C ALA A 209 -17.60 -3.38 -12.63
N TYR A 210 -18.09 -3.30 -11.39
CA TYR A 210 -19.40 -2.71 -11.10
C TYR A 210 -19.47 -1.21 -11.46
N ILE A 211 -18.45 -0.42 -11.11
CA ILE A 211 -18.34 1.00 -11.51
C ILE A 211 -18.33 1.14 -13.03
N GLY A 212 -17.62 0.26 -13.74
CA GLY A 212 -17.58 0.22 -15.20
C GLY A 212 -18.95 -0.01 -15.81
N VAL A 213 -19.72 -0.97 -15.27
CA VAL A 213 -21.10 -1.25 -15.69
C VAL A 213 -22.00 -0.03 -15.42
N LEU A 214 -21.95 0.56 -14.22
CA LEU A 214 -22.75 1.74 -13.89
C LEU A 214 -22.47 2.93 -14.83
N LYS A 215 -21.20 3.12 -15.22
CA LYS A 215 -20.83 4.19 -16.15
C LYS A 215 -21.37 3.95 -17.56
N LEU A 216 -21.29 2.72 -18.05
CA LEU A 216 -21.71 2.35 -19.40
C LEU A 216 -23.23 2.32 -19.58
N PHE A 217 -23.99 1.90 -18.55
CA PHE A 217 -25.41 1.60 -18.69
C PHE A 217 -26.35 2.58 -18.00
N THR A 218 -25.89 3.34 -17.02
CA THR A 218 -26.78 4.18 -16.19
C THR A 218 -26.65 5.67 -16.52
N ASN A 219 -25.81 6.06 -17.49
CA ASN A 219 -25.49 7.47 -17.80
C ASN A 219 -25.17 8.30 -16.54
N SER A 220 -24.73 7.62 -15.48
CA SER A 220 -24.54 8.23 -14.17
C SER A 220 -23.41 9.25 -14.28
N GLU A 221 -23.61 10.42 -13.66
CA GLU A 221 -22.57 11.40 -13.39
C GLU A 221 -21.55 10.88 -12.36
N THR A 222 -21.26 9.58 -12.37
CA THR A 222 -20.07 9.06 -11.70
C THR A 222 -18.89 9.79 -12.32
N HIS A 223 -18.18 10.59 -11.49
CA HIS A 223 -16.90 11.24 -11.77
C HIS A 223 -15.78 10.20 -12.04
N CYS A 224 -16.03 9.28 -12.97
CA CYS A 224 -15.13 8.19 -13.31
C CYS A 224 -14.36 8.57 -14.57
N ASN A 225 -13.12 9.00 -14.39
CA ASN A 225 -12.21 9.25 -15.51
C ASN A 225 -11.78 7.91 -16.12
N TRP A 226 -12.20 7.63 -17.35
CA TRP A 226 -11.94 6.36 -18.05
C TRP A 226 -10.45 6.00 -18.15
N ARG A 227 -9.58 7.00 -18.30
CA ARG A 227 -8.12 6.77 -18.33
C ARG A 227 -7.64 6.25 -16.98
N MET A 228 -8.12 6.85 -15.89
CA MET A 228 -7.79 6.41 -14.52
C MET A 228 -8.42 5.06 -14.18
N TRP A 229 -9.64 4.80 -14.65
CA TRP A 229 -10.31 3.52 -14.46
C TRP A 229 -9.50 2.39 -15.10
N TRP A 230 -9.12 2.51 -16.38
CA TRP A 230 -8.29 1.50 -17.06
C TRP A 230 -6.91 1.36 -16.42
N GLY A 231 -6.29 2.47 -16.02
CA GLY A 231 -5.01 2.44 -15.31
C GLY A 231 -5.10 1.67 -13.99
N THR A 232 -6.18 1.87 -13.24
CA THR A 232 -6.42 1.17 -11.97
C THR A 232 -6.72 -0.31 -12.19
N VAL A 233 -7.57 -0.66 -13.17
CA VAL A 233 -7.85 -2.06 -13.54
C VAL A 233 -6.56 -2.79 -13.93
N PHE A 234 -5.73 -2.18 -14.78
CA PHE A 234 -4.45 -2.76 -15.20
C PHE A 234 -3.54 -3.03 -13.99
N MET A 235 -3.42 -2.07 -13.07
CA MET A 235 -2.59 -2.21 -11.88
C MET A 235 -3.11 -3.28 -10.91
N GLU A 236 -4.41 -3.35 -10.69
CA GLU A 236 -5.03 -4.38 -9.85
C GLU A 236 -4.80 -5.80 -10.42
N ILE A 237 -4.91 -5.98 -11.74
CA ILE A 237 -4.58 -7.25 -12.42
C ILE A 237 -3.08 -7.57 -12.27
N LEU A 238 -2.21 -6.57 -12.44
CA LEU A 238 -0.77 -6.73 -12.28
C LEU A 238 -0.44 -7.19 -10.85
N TYR A 239 -1.01 -6.55 -9.83
CA TYR A 239 -0.79 -6.94 -8.43
C TYR A 239 -1.36 -8.32 -8.13
N LEU A 240 -2.58 -8.62 -8.55
CA LEU A 240 -3.17 -9.95 -8.39
C LEU A 240 -2.26 -11.02 -8.98
N THR A 241 -1.70 -10.78 -10.18
CA THR A 241 -0.78 -11.70 -10.85
C THR A 241 0.52 -11.87 -10.07
N LEU A 242 1.16 -10.77 -9.67
CA LEU A 242 2.44 -10.80 -8.96
C LEU A 242 2.31 -11.47 -7.58
N PHE A 243 1.26 -11.16 -6.83
CA PHE A 243 1.00 -11.75 -5.52
C PHE A 243 0.57 -13.21 -5.62
N SER A 244 -0.22 -13.59 -6.63
CA SER A 244 -0.57 -15.00 -6.88
C SER A 244 0.67 -15.82 -7.24
N HIS A 245 1.55 -15.28 -8.09
CA HIS A 245 2.82 -15.92 -8.42
C HIS A 245 3.72 -16.03 -7.17
N PHE A 246 3.83 -14.97 -6.37
CA PHE A 246 4.57 -15.01 -5.10
C PHE A 246 4.01 -16.08 -4.15
N TYR A 247 2.68 -16.17 -4.03
CA TYR A 247 2.00 -17.15 -3.18
C TYR A 247 2.28 -18.57 -3.66
N TYR A 248 2.16 -18.81 -4.97
CA TYR A 248 2.48 -20.09 -5.58
C TYR A 248 3.92 -20.51 -5.28
N VAL A 249 4.89 -19.64 -5.57
CA VAL A 249 6.32 -19.94 -5.37
C VAL A 249 6.68 -20.13 -3.90
N SER A 250 6.06 -19.37 -3.00
CA SER A 250 6.43 -19.38 -1.57
C SER A 250 5.73 -20.47 -0.78
N TYR A 251 4.49 -20.84 -1.15
CA TYR A 251 3.63 -21.69 -0.31
C TYR A 251 3.13 -22.97 -0.99
N ILE A 252 3.20 -23.09 -2.32
CA ILE A 252 2.68 -24.25 -3.06
C ILE A 252 3.81 -25.03 -3.73
N LYS A 253 4.62 -24.34 -4.55
CA LYS A 253 5.72 -24.93 -5.31
C LYS A 253 6.68 -25.67 -4.37
N ASP A 254 7.06 -26.89 -4.76
CA ASP A 254 7.93 -27.79 -4.00
C ASP A 254 7.43 -28.07 -2.57
N GLY A 255 6.10 -28.02 -2.35
CA GLY A 255 5.47 -28.21 -1.05
C GLY A 255 5.72 -27.07 -0.06
N GLY A 256 6.10 -25.88 -0.54
CA GLY A 256 6.47 -24.74 0.32
C GLY A 256 7.81 -24.91 1.03
N LYS A 257 8.65 -25.87 0.62
CA LYS A 257 9.96 -26.15 1.22
C LYS A 257 10.88 -24.92 1.25
N LYS A 258 10.79 -24.03 0.25
CA LYS A 258 11.56 -22.77 0.21
C LYS A 258 11.26 -21.89 1.42
N PHE A 259 9.98 -21.75 1.79
CA PHE A 259 9.57 -20.97 2.96
C PHE A 259 10.01 -21.62 4.28
N VAL A 260 9.95 -22.96 4.35
CA VAL A 260 10.45 -23.73 5.51
C VAL A 260 11.98 -23.63 5.64
N ARG A 261 12.70 -23.65 4.51
CA ARG A 261 14.17 -23.52 4.47
C ARG A 261 14.63 -22.13 4.89
N ASP A 262 14.04 -21.06 4.34
CA ASP A 262 14.37 -19.67 4.73
C ASP A 262 14.10 -19.40 6.23
N GLN A 263 13.12 -20.09 6.83
CA GLN A 263 12.87 -20.04 8.27
C GLN A 263 13.96 -20.78 9.07
N ASN A 264 14.49 -21.89 8.56
CA ASN A 264 15.49 -22.69 9.25
C ASN A 264 16.90 -22.10 9.12
N GLU A 265 17.27 -21.54 7.97
CA GLU A 265 18.56 -20.85 7.77
C GLU A 265 18.70 -19.64 8.71
N LYS A 266 17.63 -18.83 8.86
CA LYS A 266 17.59 -17.72 9.83
C LYS A 266 17.68 -18.17 11.30
N LYS A 267 17.37 -19.44 11.62
CA LYS A 267 17.57 -19.99 12.97
C LYS A 267 19.05 -20.32 13.22
N MET A 268 19.76 -20.82 12.22
CA MET A 268 21.17 -21.20 12.33
C MET A 268 22.08 -19.97 12.41
N GLU A 269 21.81 -18.92 11.63
CA GLU A 269 22.56 -17.65 11.66
C GLU A 269 22.50 -16.88 12.99
N LYS A 270 21.49 -17.14 13.84
CA LYS A 270 21.34 -16.49 15.15
C LYS A 270 21.85 -17.33 16.32
N ALA A 271 22.23 -18.59 16.05
CA ALA A 271 22.78 -19.51 17.04
C ALA A 271 24.31 -19.56 17.01
N GLN A 272 24.92 -18.82 16.08
CA GLN A 272 26.35 -18.52 15.97
C GLN A 272 26.61 -17.09 16.44
#